data_AF-A0A7G1IDX1-F1
#
_entry.id   AF-A0A7G1IDX1-F1
#
_cell.length_a   1.000
_cell.length_b   1.000
_cell.length_c   1.000
_cell.angle_alpha   90.00
_cell.angle_beta   90.00
_cell.angle_gamma   90.00
#
_symmetry.space_group_name_H-M   'P 1'
#
loop_
_entity.id
_entity.type
_entity.pdbx_description
1 polymer ?
#
loop_
_entity_poly.entity_id
_entity_poly.type
_entity_poly.pdbx_seq_one_letter_code
_entity_poly.pdbx_strand_id
1 'polypeptide(L)'
;MTGFLRRLSVDRPIALVLEDLHWAQLPTLAMLEHVLIGCADVRMLVVATFRTTEPDRTEELVTRLADLHRFDGVRRLDLEGLDTEAIAEFVRRTQQLPTPSLRSTAALLRDKTGGNPFFLNELCNHLEIRGGIAALGSQRTVPASIGDAIARRLGGLGATVREVVEQAAVLGQTFDLPALIATSQTDLTATLAAVDSAEAVGLVRAVPDSDGEFAFVHALTREAVLGGMAASRLRILHARAAEALQGRADPSVIPRLANHYLVAHVLGYHEQALRYAGQAARMAEQSLAYEDAAKWYERAASLAELKLADRAKLNLWAAANHMRAGDFARARAIYERISAIEDPLIRLEAAVGYEDASWRPGLADSRRPTYWRRRWKAAGWTPTTRATSTLSAVSDGLWDLPARRHVPAKSATAQSNSRGRSMIRQWFSMP
;
A
#
# COMPACT_ATOMS: atom_id res chain seq x y z
N MET A 1 -19.27 -9.43 -52.11
CA MET A 1 -18.53 -8.45 -51.28
C MET A 1 -17.24 -7.98 -51.97
N THR A 2 -16.30 -8.88 -52.26
CA THR A 2 -15.00 -8.58 -52.91
C THR A 2 -15.14 -7.80 -54.23
N GLY A 3 -16.06 -8.20 -55.12
CA GLY A 3 -16.32 -7.47 -56.37
C GLY A 3 -16.86 -6.04 -56.17
N PHE A 4 -17.58 -5.78 -55.08
CA PHE A 4 -18.03 -4.43 -54.74
C PHE A 4 -16.88 -3.57 -54.23
N LEU A 5 -16.08 -4.11 -53.30
CA LEU A 5 -14.90 -3.44 -52.76
C LEU A 5 -13.86 -3.13 -53.85
N ARG A 6 -13.64 -4.06 -54.78
CA ARG A 6 -12.79 -3.85 -55.96
C ARG A 6 -13.26 -2.66 -56.80
N ARG A 7 -14.56 -2.58 -57.12
CA ARG A 7 -15.09 -1.44 -57.90
C ARG A 7 -14.93 -0.11 -57.16
N LEU A 8 -15.21 -0.07 -55.87
CA LEU A 8 -15.03 1.14 -55.07
C LEU A 8 -13.56 1.62 -55.02
N SER A 9 -12.62 0.67 -55.02
CA SER A 9 -11.19 0.98 -54.91
C SER A 9 -10.56 1.57 -56.17
N VAL A 10 -11.25 1.47 -57.31
CA VAL A 10 -10.78 2.00 -58.61
C VAL A 10 -10.62 3.51 -58.55
N ASP A 11 -11.54 4.19 -57.89
CA ASP A 11 -11.55 5.65 -57.84
C ASP A 11 -10.76 6.19 -56.63
N ARG A 12 -10.82 5.52 -55.48
CA ARG A 12 -10.18 5.97 -54.22
C ARG A 12 -9.72 4.79 -53.35
N PRO A 13 -8.63 4.94 -52.56
CA PRO A 13 -8.26 3.93 -51.58
C PRO A 13 -9.34 3.76 -50.51
N ILE A 14 -9.50 2.53 -50.00
CA ILE A 14 -10.50 2.17 -48.99
C ILE A 14 -9.80 1.89 -47.65
N ALA A 15 -10.32 2.43 -46.55
CA ALA A 15 -9.95 2.01 -45.20
C ALA A 15 -11.13 1.28 -44.55
N LEU A 16 -10.94 0.01 -44.18
CA LEU A 16 -11.90 -0.81 -43.47
C LEU A 16 -11.44 -0.97 -42.02
N VAL A 17 -12.19 -0.41 -41.08
CA VAL A 17 -11.91 -0.50 -39.64
C VAL A 17 -12.89 -1.46 -38.99
N LEU A 18 -12.37 -2.51 -38.38
CA LEU A 18 -13.12 -3.57 -37.70
C LEU A 18 -12.78 -3.52 -36.21
N GLU A 19 -13.73 -3.05 -35.41
CA GLU A 19 -13.55 -2.99 -33.97
C GLU A 19 -14.00 -4.28 -33.28
N ASP A 20 -13.34 -4.63 -32.19
CA ASP A 20 -13.73 -5.71 -31.28
C ASP A 20 -13.95 -7.09 -31.95
N LEU A 21 -13.02 -7.48 -32.84
CA LEU A 21 -13.11 -8.72 -33.62
C LEU A 21 -13.18 -9.99 -32.76
N HIS A 22 -12.85 -9.90 -31.47
CA HIS A 22 -12.98 -11.00 -30.52
C HIS A 22 -14.42 -11.42 -30.22
N TRP A 23 -15.41 -10.56 -30.50
CA TRP A 23 -16.83 -10.92 -30.45
C TRP A 23 -17.37 -11.43 -31.79
N ALA A 24 -16.55 -11.43 -32.85
CA ALA A 24 -17.00 -11.86 -34.17
C ALA A 24 -17.21 -13.37 -34.20
N GLN A 25 -18.34 -13.79 -34.77
CA GLN A 25 -18.63 -15.21 -35.02
C GLN A 25 -17.80 -15.75 -36.19
N LEU A 26 -17.64 -17.08 -36.26
CA LEU A 26 -16.85 -17.75 -37.29
C LEU A 26 -17.16 -17.35 -38.74
N PRO A 27 -18.43 -17.19 -39.16
CA PRO A 27 -18.73 -16.75 -40.53
C PRO A 27 -18.14 -15.37 -40.84
N THR A 28 -18.05 -14.48 -39.84
CA THR A 28 -17.48 -13.14 -39.99
C THR A 28 -15.97 -13.19 -40.18
N LEU A 29 -15.28 -14.03 -39.41
CA LEU A 29 -13.83 -14.23 -39.54
C LEU A 29 -13.47 -14.87 -40.89
N ALA A 30 -14.24 -15.88 -41.33
CA ALA A 30 -14.05 -16.51 -42.63
C ALA A 30 -14.33 -15.53 -43.79
N MET A 31 -15.31 -14.64 -43.62
CA MET A 31 -15.58 -13.59 -44.61
C MET A 31 -14.44 -12.57 -44.66
N LEU A 32 -13.86 -12.20 -43.52
CA LEU A 32 -12.69 -11.32 -43.45
C LEU A 32 -11.50 -11.95 -44.19
N GLU A 33 -11.21 -13.23 -43.93
CA GLU A 33 -10.18 -14.00 -44.64
C GLU A 33 -10.42 -13.98 -46.16
N HIS A 34 -11.66 -14.24 -46.60
CA HIS A 34 -12.03 -14.17 -48.01
C HIS A 34 -11.85 -12.77 -48.62
N VAL A 35 -12.12 -11.71 -47.85
CA VAL A 35 -11.91 -10.32 -48.30
C VAL A 35 -10.42 -10.01 -48.42
N LEU A 36 -9.60 -10.39 -47.44
CA LEU A 36 -8.16 -10.16 -47.44
C LEU A 36 -7.47 -10.86 -48.61
N ILE A 37 -7.78 -12.14 -48.85
CA ILE A 37 -7.25 -12.90 -49.99
C ILE A 37 -7.77 -12.33 -51.31
N GLY A 38 -9.09 -12.13 -51.40
CA GLY A 38 -9.76 -11.72 -52.63
C GLY A 38 -9.53 -10.25 -53.02
N CYS A 39 -8.89 -9.45 -52.17
CA CYS A 39 -8.58 -8.03 -52.41
C CYS A 39 -7.11 -7.69 -52.14
N ALA A 40 -6.19 -8.65 -52.18
CA ALA A 40 -4.77 -8.41 -51.89
C ALA A 40 -4.09 -7.41 -52.86
N ASP A 41 -4.56 -7.33 -54.11
CA ASP A 41 -4.12 -6.41 -55.16
C ASP A 41 -4.89 -5.08 -55.19
N VAL A 42 -5.77 -4.87 -54.21
CA VAL A 42 -6.63 -3.69 -54.13
C VAL A 42 -5.99 -2.62 -53.23
N ARG A 43 -6.19 -1.33 -53.56
CA ARG A 43 -5.80 -0.19 -52.70
C ARG A 43 -6.67 -0.11 -51.43
N MET A 44 -6.49 -1.06 -50.52
CA MET A 44 -7.26 -1.18 -49.29
C MET A 44 -6.35 -1.32 -48.07
N LEU A 45 -6.67 -0.60 -47.00
CA LEU A 45 -6.12 -0.81 -45.66
C LEU A 45 -7.20 -1.43 -44.78
N VAL A 46 -6.89 -2.55 -44.14
CA VAL A 46 -7.76 -3.15 -43.11
C VAL A 46 -7.10 -2.95 -41.75
N VAL A 47 -7.82 -2.33 -40.82
CA VAL A 47 -7.42 -2.19 -39.43
C VAL A 47 -8.40 -2.98 -38.58
N ALA A 48 -7.91 -3.95 -37.82
CA ALA A 48 -8.75 -4.74 -36.93
C ALA A 48 -8.24 -4.62 -35.49
N THR A 49 -9.15 -4.37 -34.55
CA THR A 49 -8.85 -4.37 -33.12
C THR A 49 -9.44 -5.62 -32.49
N PHE A 50 -8.71 -6.24 -31.56
CA PHE A 50 -9.17 -7.41 -30.83
C PHE A 50 -8.46 -7.52 -29.48
N ARG A 51 -9.06 -8.25 -28.56
CA ARG A 51 -8.48 -8.53 -27.24
C ARG A 51 -7.83 -9.90 -27.24
N THR A 52 -6.70 -9.99 -26.56
CA THR A 52 -5.90 -11.22 -26.43
C THR A 52 -5.99 -11.84 -25.04
N THR A 53 -6.78 -11.26 -24.13
CA THR A 53 -7.00 -11.77 -22.78
C THR A 53 -8.32 -12.53 -22.69
N GLU A 54 -8.39 -13.56 -21.85
CA GLU A 54 -9.65 -14.23 -21.55
C GLU A 54 -10.65 -13.28 -20.84
N PRO A 55 -11.97 -13.54 -20.96
CA PRO A 55 -12.63 -14.64 -21.68
C PRO A 55 -12.76 -14.42 -23.20
N ASP A 56 -12.37 -13.24 -23.69
CA ASP A 56 -12.52 -12.83 -25.09
C ASP A 56 -11.52 -13.54 -26.03
N ARG A 57 -10.44 -14.09 -25.48
CA ARG A 57 -9.48 -14.93 -26.20
C ARG A 57 -10.01 -16.35 -26.35
N THR A 58 -10.45 -16.72 -27.55
CA THR A 58 -10.71 -18.12 -27.91
C THR A 58 -9.54 -18.71 -28.69
N GLU A 59 -9.23 -20.00 -28.48
CA GLU A 59 -8.19 -20.71 -29.27
C GLU A 59 -8.47 -20.63 -30.78
N GLU A 60 -9.75 -20.64 -31.14
CA GLU A 60 -10.21 -20.57 -32.53
C GLU A 60 -9.92 -19.21 -33.17
N LEU A 61 -10.17 -18.11 -32.45
CA LEU A 61 -9.79 -16.76 -32.90
C LEU A 61 -8.27 -16.63 -33.02
N VAL A 62 -7.52 -17.13 -32.04
CA VAL A 62 -6.04 -17.08 -32.05
C VAL A 62 -5.48 -17.82 -33.24
N THR A 63 -6.01 -19.01 -33.55
CA THR A 63 -5.56 -19.84 -34.68
C THR A 63 -5.84 -19.14 -36.00
N ARG A 64 -7.07 -18.65 -36.21
CA ARG A 64 -7.46 -17.91 -37.42
C ARG A 64 -6.65 -16.63 -37.60
N LEU A 65 -6.45 -15.86 -36.54
CA LEU A 65 -5.61 -14.68 -36.59
C LEU A 65 -4.16 -15.06 -36.92
N ALA A 66 -3.60 -16.11 -36.32
CA ALA A 66 -2.25 -16.58 -36.63
C ALA A 66 -2.10 -16.98 -38.11
N ASP A 67 -3.11 -17.62 -38.71
CA ASP A 67 -3.12 -17.92 -40.14
C ASP A 67 -3.16 -16.63 -40.97
N LEU A 68 -3.95 -15.62 -40.55
CA LEU A 68 -3.97 -14.33 -41.23
C LEU A 68 -2.62 -13.60 -41.19
N HIS A 69 -1.84 -13.75 -40.11
CA HIS A 69 -0.50 -13.14 -39.99
C HIS A 69 0.52 -13.73 -40.96
N ARG A 70 0.24 -14.87 -41.59
CA ARG A 70 1.11 -15.47 -42.61
C ARG A 70 0.98 -14.80 -43.98
N PHE A 71 -0.06 -14.00 -44.21
CA PHE A 71 -0.20 -13.27 -45.47
C PHE A 71 0.76 -12.08 -45.54
N ASP A 72 1.39 -11.92 -46.71
CA ASP A 72 2.21 -10.76 -47.00
C ASP A 72 1.38 -9.47 -46.87
N GLY A 73 1.91 -8.51 -46.10
CA GLY A 73 1.24 -7.22 -45.84
C GLY A 73 0.40 -7.15 -44.57
N VAL A 74 0.20 -8.27 -43.86
CA VAL A 74 -0.45 -8.26 -42.54
C VAL A 74 0.59 -7.97 -41.46
N ARG A 75 0.28 -7.03 -40.55
CA ARG A 75 1.14 -6.69 -39.41
C ARG A 75 0.34 -6.74 -38.11
N ARG A 76 0.94 -7.34 -37.09
CA ARG A 76 0.44 -7.27 -35.71
C ARG A 76 1.06 -6.09 -34.99
N LEU A 77 0.26 -5.36 -34.24
CA LEU A 77 0.72 -4.38 -33.27
C LEU A 77 0.13 -4.76 -31.92
N ASP A 78 0.96 -5.35 -31.06
CA ASP A 78 0.56 -5.60 -29.67
C ASP A 78 0.65 -4.29 -28.88
N LEU A 79 -0.46 -3.91 -28.26
CA LEU A 79 -0.56 -2.69 -27.47
C LEU A 79 -0.28 -2.99 -26.01
N GLU A 80 0.82 -2.44 -25.49
CA GLU A 80 1.14 -2.49 -24.07
C GLU A 80 0.50 -1.34 -23.30
N GLY A 81 0.53 -1.43 -21.96
CA GLY A 81 0.14 -0.32 -21.10
C GLY A 81 1.04 0.91 -21.33
N LEU A 82 0.47 2.10 -21.16
CA LEU A 82 1.19 3.36 -21.30
C LEU A 82 2.42 3.40 -20.38
N ASP A 83 3.56 3.79 -20.94
CA ASP A 83 4.76 4.07 -20.18
C ASP A 83 4.64 5.39 -19.40
N THR A 84 5.66 5.69 -18.59
CA THR A 84 5.61 6.86 -17.71
C THR A 84 5.57 8.17 -18.50
N GLU A 85 6.24 8.20 -19.65
CA GLU A 85 6.33 9.33 -20.56
C GLU A 85 5.00 9.59 -21.27
N ALA A 86 4.33 8.55 -21.76
CA ALA A 86 3.00 8.63 -22.36
C ALA A 86 1.94 9.02 -21.32
N ILE A 87 2.06 8.55 -20.08
CA ILE A 87 1.19 8.98 -18.97
C ILE A 87 1.43 10.45 -18.63
N ALA A 88 2.68 10.91 -18.59
CA ALA A 88 3.00 12.31 -18.37
C ALA A 88 2.39 13.19 -19.47
N GLU A 89 2.46 12.75 -20.73
CA GLU A 89 1.83 13.45 -21.86
C GLU A 89 0.29 13.43 -21.78
N PHE A 90 -0.30 12.30 -21.40
CA PHE A 90 -1.74 12.19 -21.16
C PHE A 90 -2.18 13.18 -20.08
N VAL A 91 -1.53 13.16 -18.91
CA VAL A 91 -1.86 14.07 -17.80
C VAL A 91 -1.68 15.52 -18.22
N ARG A 92 -0.63 15.86 -18.97
CA ARG A 92 -0.40 17.23 -19.48
C ARG A 92 -1.52 17.73 -20.40
N ARG A 93 -2.09 16.86 -21.22
CA ARG A 93 -3.17 17.21 -22.17
C ARG A 93 -4.54 17.22 -21.52
N THR A 94 -4.76 16.32 -20.57
CA THR A 94 -6.08 16.12 -19.96
C THR A 94 -6.26 16.97 -18.70
N GLN A 95 -5.19 17.28 -17.96
CA GLN A 95 -5.27 18.06 -16.73
C GLN A 95 -4.52 19.39 -16.86
N GLN A 96 -5.22 20.50 -16.62
CA GLN A 96 -4.66 21.86 -16.63
C GLN A 96 -3.87 22.18 -15.35
N LEU A 97 -3.17 21.21 -14.77
CA LEU A 97 -2.51 21.37 -13.48
C LEU A 97 -1.00 21.58 -13.64
N PRO A 98 -0.41 22.66 -13.10
CA PRO A 98 1.02 22.76 -12.92
C PRO A 98 1.43 21.65 -11.95
N THR A 99 2.14 20.65 -12.47
CA THR A 99 2.66 19.55 -11.66
C THR A 99 4.17 19.74 -11.57
N PRO A 100 4.72 20.29 -10.47
CA PRO A 100 6.16 20.55 -10.32
C PRO A 100 7.01 19.29 -10.52
N SER A 101 6.38 18.12 -10.37
CA SER A 101 6.97 16.80 -10.50
C SER A 101 6.13 15.86 -11.39
N LEU A 102 5.75 16.31 -12.60
CA LEU A 102 4.90 15.54 -13.53
C LEU A 102 5.37 14.09 -13.74
N ARG A 103 6.68 13.86 -13.87
CA ARG A 103 7.25 12.51 -14.03
C ARG A 103 7.02 11.62 -12.80
N SER A 104 7.15 12.15 -11.58
CA SER A 104 6.92 11.34 -10.36
C SER A 104 5.43 11.03 -10.19
N THR A 105 4.56 11.98 -10.51
CA THR A 105 3.11 11.74 -10.56
C THR A 105 2.75 10.68 -11.60
N ALA A 106 3.33 10.77 -12.81
CA ALA A 106 3.11 9.79 -13.85
C ALA A 106 3.60 8.40 -13.44
N ALA A 107 4.74 8.29 -12.74
CA ALA A 107 5.23 7.03 -12.22
C ALA A 107 4.26 6.43 -11.17
N LEU A 108 3.71 7.25 -10.28
CA LEU A 108 2.72 6.81 -9.29
C LEU A 108 1.39 6.39 -9.94
N LEU A 109 0.93 7.14 -10.95
CA LEU A 109 -0.23 6.76 -11.74
C LEU A 109 0.00 5.44 -12.46
N ARG A 110 1.19 5.26 -13.06
CA ARG A 110 1.59 4.01 -13.71
C ARG A 110 1.59 2.85 -12.73
N ASP A 111 2.11 3.02 -11.52
CA ASP A 111 2.11 1.99 -10.48
C ASP A 111 0.67 1.58 -10.11
N LYS A 112 -0.24 2.55 -10.01
CA LYS A 112 -1.65 2.29 -9.70
C LYS A 112 -2.43 1.63 -10.84
N THR A 113 -2.21 2.07 -12.08
CA THR A 113 -3.02 1.68 -13.25
C THR A 113 -2.36 0.63 -14.13
N GLY A 114 -1.07 0.32 -13.89
CA GLY A 114 -0.20 -0.44 -14.80
C GLY A 114 -0.15 0.12 -16.22
N GLY A 115 -0.42 1.41 -16.41
CA GLY A 115 -0.49 2.04 -17.73
C GLY A 115 -1.79 1.76 -18.50
N ASN A 116 -2.79 1.12 -17.88
CA ASN A 116 -4.09 0.90 -18.53
C ASN A 116 -4.79 2.25 -18.80
N PRO A 117 -5.07 2.62 -20.08
CA PRO A 117 -5.65 3.91 -20.42
C PRO A 117 -7.03 4.16 -19.79
N PHE A 118 -7.85 3.11 -19.67
CA PHE A 118 -9.16 3.19 -19.03
C PHE A 118 -9.02 3.47 -17.52
N PHE A 119 -8.16 2.75 -16.80
CA PHE A 119 -7.93 2.99 -15.37
C PHE A 119 -7.30 4.36 -15.11
N LEU A 120 -6.39 4.79 -15.99
CA LEU A 120 -5.77 6.11 -15.92
C LEU A 120 -6.81 7.21 -16.04
N ASN A 121 -7.69 7.12 -17.04
CA ASN A 121 -8.75 8.11 -17.26
C ASN A 121 -9.70 8.20 -16.06
N GLU A 122 -10.19 7.05 -15.57
CA GLU A 122 -11.10 7.01 -14.42
C GLU A 122 -10.46 7.52 -13.13
N LEU A 123 -9.19 7.19 -12.89
CA LEU A 123 -8.46 7.70 -11.74
C LEU A 123 -8.24 9.22 -11.84
N CYS A 124 -7.86 9.73 -13.01
CA CYS A 124 -7.69 11.17 -13.25
C CYS A 124 -9.00 11.94 -13.03
N ASN A 125 -10.11 11.46 -13.59
CA ASN A 125 -11.44 12.06 -13.42
C ASN A 125 -11.85 12.08 -11.93
N HIS A 126 -11.61 10.97 -11.22
CA HIS A 126 -11.90 10.89 -9.78
C HIS A 126 -11.04 11.85 -8.94
N LEU A 127 -9.76 12.03 -9.29
CA LEU A 127 -8.86 12.95 -8.60
C LEU A 127 -9.23 14.41 -8.84
N GLU A 128 -9.65 14.77 -10.05
CA GLU A 128 -10.11 16.11 -10.39
C GLU A 128 -11.27 16.55 -9.48
N ILE A 129 -12.24 15.66 -9.24
CA ILE A 129 -13.37 15.90 -8.33
C ILE A 129 -12.91 16.07 -6.87
N ARG A 130 -11.81 15.43 -6.45
CA ARG A 130 -11.35 15.40 -5.04
C ARG A 130 -10.24 16.40 -4.70
N GLY A 131 -9.97 17.38 -5.56
CA GLY A 131 -8.96 18.41 -5.31
C GLY A 131 -7.58 18.11 -5.91
N GLY A 132 -7.52 17.24 -6.92
CA GLY A 132 -6.36 17.05 -7.78
C GLY A 132 -5.34 16.03 -7.27
N ILE A 133 -4.14 16.07 -7.86
CA ILE A 133 -3.06 15.10 -7.67
C ILE A 133 -2.61 14.99 -6.19
N ALA A 134 -2.77 16.03 -5.38
CA ALA A 134 -2.44 15.98 -3.95
C ALA A 134 -3.22 14.87 -3.21
N ALA A 135 -4.40 14.47 -3.72
CA ALA A 135 -5.21 13.41 -3.14
C ALA A 135 -4.67 11.99 -3.40
N LEU A 136 -3.73 11.79 -4.34
CA LEU A 136 -3.18 10.48 -4.70
C LEU A 136 -2.53 9.75 -3.51
N GLY A 137 -1.88 10.50 -2.61
CA GLY A 137 -1.21 9.94 -1.45
C GLY A 137 -2.14 9.67 -0.26
N SER A 138 -3.32 10.29 -0.22
CA SER A 138 -4.13 10.36 1.01
C SER A 138 -5.21 9.29 1.14
N GLN A 139 -5.65 8.61 0.07
CA GLN A 139 -6.69 7.57 0.16
C GLN A 139 -6.56 6.48 -0.91
N ARG A 140 -6.72 5.21 -0.49
CA ARG A 140 -6.96 4.05 -1.37
C ARG A 140 -8.40 4.07 -1.88
N THR A 141 -8.75 5.08 -2.66
CA THR A 141 -10.09 5.17 -3.25
C THR A 141 -10.03 4.70 -4.68
N VAL A 142 -10.70 3.58 -4.94
CA VAL A 142 -10.92 3.05 -6.28
C VAL A 142 -12.14 3.74 -6.88
N PRO A 143 -12.04 4.34 -8.08
CA PRO A 143 -13.21 4.82 -8.82
C PRO A 143 -14.27 3.72 -8.98
N ALA A 144 -15.55 4.07 -8.80
CA ALA A 144 -16.65 3.10 -8.86
C ALA A 144 -16.67 2.30 -10.18
N SER A 145 -16.41 2.97 -11.30
CA SER A 145 -16.29 2.37 -12.64
C SER A 145 -15.22 1.27 -12.73
N ILE A 146 -14.06 1.47 -12.09
CA ILE A 146 -13.00 0.46 -11.99
C ILE A 146 -13.48 -0.69 -11.10
N GLY A 147 -14.12 -0.39 -9.97
CA GLY A 147 -14.74 -1.37 -9.08
C GLY A 147 -15.73 -2.28 -9.83
N ASP A 148 -16.66 -1.69 -10.57
CA ASP A 148 -17.69 -2.40 -11.35
C ASP A 148 -17.09 -3.24 -12.49
N ALA A 149 -16.03 -2.75 -13.14
CA ALA A 149 -15.31 -3.50 -14.16
C ALA A 149 -14.64 -4.76 -13.57
N ILE A 150 -13.94 -4.63 -12.45
CA ILE A 150 -13.30 -5.75 -11.76
C ILE A 150 -14.34 -6.72 -11.20
N ALA A 151 -15.42 -6.22 -10.60
CA ALA A 151 -16.50 -7.04 -10.07
C ALA A 151 -17.17 -7.90 -11.15
N ARG A 152 -17.43 -7.33 -12.34
CA ARG A 152 -17.95 -8.11 -13.49
C ARG A 152 -16.97 -9.18 -13.95
N ARG A 153 -15.67 -8.86 -14.01
CA ARG A 153 -14.63 -9.83 -14.40
C ARG A 153 -14.57 -11.01 -13.42
N LEU A 154 -14.58 -10.73 -12.12
CA LEU A 154 -14.66 -11.76 -11.07
C LEU A 154 -16.02 -12.47 -11.02
N GLY A 155 -17.08 -11.82 -11.53
CA GLY A 155 -18.40 -12.39 -11.72
C GLY A 155 -18.39 -13.62 -12.62
N GLY A 156 -17.67 -13.53 -13.74
CA GLY A 156 -17.64 -14.56 -14.79
C GLY A 156 -16.77 -15.79 -14.52
N LEU A 157 -15.93 -15.77 -13.48
CA LEU A 157 -14.94 -16.84 -13.21
C LEU A 157 -15.43 -17.93 -12.24
N GLY A 158 -16.63 -17.76 -11.67
CA GLY A 158 -17.15 -18.66 -10.63
C GLY A 158 -16.62 -18.38 -9.22
N ALA A 159 -17.19 -19.09 -8.24
CA ALA A 159 -16.96 -18.83 -6.81
C ALA A 159 -15.53 -19.17 -6.38
N THR A 160 -14.98 -20.31 -6.80
CA THR A 160 -13.63 -20.77 -6.42
C THR A 160 -12.55 -19.78 -6.84
N VAL A 161 -12.60 -19.30 -8.08
CA VAL A 161 -11.62 -18.32 -8.59
C VAL A 161 -11.74 -17.01 -7.81
N ARG A 162 -12.96 -16.55 -7.53
CA ARG A 162 -13.18 -15.35 -6.71
C ARG A 162 -12.55 -15.51 -5.32
N GLU A 163 -12.79 -16.63 -4.64
CA GLU A 163 -12.24 -16.87 -3.31
C GLU A 163 -10.72 -16.86 -3.29
N VAL A 164 -10.07 -17.48 -4.28
CA VAL A 164 -8.61 -17.50 -4.40
C VAL A 164 -8.05 -16.11 -4.70
N VAL A 165 -8.70 -15.33 -5.59
CA VAL A 165 -8.29 -13.94 -5.86
C VAL A 165 -8.49 -13.04 -4.64
N GLU A 166 -9.55 -13.23 -3.85
CA GLU A 166 -9.75 -12.50 -2.59
C GLU A 166 -8.61 -12.79 -1.58
N GLN A 167 -8.21 -14.05 -1.45
CA GLN A 167 -7.09 -14.46 -0.57
C GLN A 167 -5.77 -13.87 -1.03
N ALA A 168 -5.48 -13.95 -2.33
CA ALA A 168 -4.31 -13.34 -2.96
C ALA A 168 -4.30 -11.82 -2.72
N ALA A 169 -5.45 -11.14 -2.87
CA ALA A 169 -5.57 -9.71 -2.63
C ALA A 169 -5.24 -9.36 -1.18
N VAL A 170 -5.63 -10.20 -0.21
CA VAL A 170 -5.25 -9.97 1.19
C VAL A 170 -3.75 -10.18 1.41
N LEU A 171 -3.15 -11.22 0.83
CA LEU A 171 -1.72 -11.53 0.98
C LEU A 171 -0.78 -10.40 0.53
N GLY A 172 -1.11 -9.69 -0.55
CA GLY A 172 -0.31 -8.56 -1.00
C GLY A 172 -0.51 -8.20 -2.47
N GLN A 173 0.19 -7.15 -2.91
CA GLN A 173 0.32 -6.82 -4.34
C GLN A 173 1.08 -7.91 -5.07
N THR A 174 2.12 -8.43 -4.41
CA THR A 174 2.89 -9.62 -4.78
C THR A 174 2.67 -10.68 -3.69
N PHE A 175 2.55 -11.94 -4.08
CA PHE A 175 2.35 -13.07 -3.19
C PHE A 175 2.98 -14.34 -3.77
N ASP A 176 3.43 -15.24 -2.90
CA ASP A 176 3.96 -16.55 -3.30
C ASP A 176 2.87 -17.64 -3.23
N LEU A 177 2.96 -18.63 -4.13
CA LEU A 177 2.04 -19.76 -4.17
C LEU A 177 1.95 -20.52 -2.82
N PRO A 178 3.05 -20.82 -2.11
CA PRO A 178 2.96 -21.47 -0.81
C PRO A 178 2.10 -20.71 0.22
N ALA A 179 2.20 -19.38 0.28
CA ALA A 179 1.36 -18.55 1.16
C ALA A 179 -0.11 -18.60 0.74
N LEU A 180 -0.38 -18.55 -0.56
CA LEU A 180 -1.74 -18.62 -1.10
C LEU A 180 -2.38 -19.98 -0.79
N ILE A 181 -1.67 -21.07 -1.06
CA ILE A 181 -2.12 -22.44 -0.77
C ILE A 181 -2.40 -22.60 0.73
N ALA A 182 -1.50 -22.11 1.60
CA ALA A 182 -1.70 -22.18 3.05
C ALA A 182 -2.86 -21.31 3.56
N THR A 183 -3.22 -20.24 2.83
CA THR A 183 -4.37 -19.37 3.15
C THR A 183 -5.69 -19.94 2.61
N SER A 184 -5.61 -20.72 1.52
CA SER A 184 -6.75 -21.30 0.81
C SER A 184 -7.43 -22.39 1.62
N GLN A 185 -8.76 -22.46 1.48
CA GLN A 185 -9.55 -23.58 1.99
C GLN A 185 -9.91 -24.58 0.91
N THR A 186 -9.56 -24.29 -0.34
CA THR A 186 -9.76 -25.17 -1.48
C THR A 186 -8.59 -26.15 -1.55
N ASP A 187 -8.78 -27.31 -2.17
CA ASP A 187 -7.67 -28.22 -2.42
C ASP A 187 -6.60 -27.58 -3.33
N LEU A 188 -5.41 -28.17 -3.32
CA LEU A 188 -4.25 -27.66 -4.06
C LEU A 188 -4.55 -27.50 -5.56
N THR A 189 -5.14 -28.53 -6.18
CA THR A 189 -5.39 -28.54 -7.63
C THR A 189 -6.37 -27.45 -8.02
N ALA A 190 -7.46 -27.30 -7.27
CA ALA A 190 -8.44 -26.25 -7.53
C ALA A 190 -7.88 -24.83 -7.25
N THR A 191 -6.98 -24.68 -6.26
CA THR A 191 -6.30 -23.41 -6.00
C THR A 191 -5.40 -23.01 -7.17
N LEU A 192 -4.61 -23.96 -7.70
CA LEU A 192 -3.75 -23.70 -8.86
C LEU A 192 -4.56 -23.39 -10.13
N ALA A 193 -5.61 -24.17 -10.42
CA ALA A 193 -6.50 -23.90 -11.55
C ALA A 193 -7.18 -22.52 -11.45
N ALA A 194 -7.48 -22.06 -10.23
CA ALA A 194 -8.02 -20.73 -9.99
C ALA A 194 -6.99 -19.62 -10.24
N VAL A 195 -5.71 -19.83 -9.91
CA VAL A 195 -4.62 -18.91 -10.25
C VAL A 195 -4.47 -18.83 -11.77
N ASP A 196 -4.44 -19.96 -12.47
CA ASP A 196 -4.36 -20.01 -13.94
C ASP A 196 -5.53 -19.26 -14.58
N SER A 197 -6.75 -19.47 -14.09
CA SER A 197 -7.95 -18.78 -14.57
C SER A 197 -7.86 -17.26 -14.32
N ALA A 198 -7.34 -16.84 -13.17
CA ALA A 198 -7.15 -15.43 -12.84
C ALA A 198 -6.05 -14.76 -13.66
N GLU A 199 -4.99 -15.50 -14.01
CA GLU A 199 -3.91 -15.05 -14.90
C GLU A 199 -4.39 -14.92 -16.34
N ALA A 200 -5.17 -15.87 -16.84
CA ALA A 200 -5.66 -15.87 -18.20
C ALA A 200 -6.57 -14.66 -18.51
N VAL A 201 -7.33 -14.22 -17.49
CA VAL A 201 -8.08 -12.97 -17.52
C VAL A 201 -7.29 -11.77 -16.97
N GLY A 202 -5.96 -11.83 -16.87
CA GLY A 202 -5.12 -10.68 -16.54
C GLY A 202 -5.46 -9.96 -15.22
N LEU A 203 -5.95 -10.68 -14.21
CA LEU A 203 -6.08 -10.15 -12.85
C LEU A 203 -4.74 -10.23 -12.11
N VAL A 204 -4.05 -11.35 -12.30
CA VAL A 204 -2.71 -11.62 -11.79
C VAL A 204 -1.77 -12.01 -12.94
N ARG A 205 -0.47 -12.05 -12.67
CA ARG A 205 0.56 -12.54 -13.58
C ARG A 205 1.69 -13.18 -12.79
N ALA A 206 2.35 -14.18 -13.36
CA ALA A 206 3.61 -14.66 -12.82
C ALA A 206 4.68 -13.54 -12.82
N VAL A 207 5.51 -13.49 -11.78
CA VAL A 207 6.66 -12.59 -11.71
C VAL A 207 7.83 -13.25 -12.47
N PRO A 208 8.43 -12.59 -13.47
CA PRO A 208 9.58 -13.13 -14.20
C PRO A 208 10.73 -13.49 -13.27
N ASP A 209 11.46 -14.55 -13.61
CA ASP A 209 12.64 -15.03 -12.86
C ASP A 209 12.37 -15.37 -11.38
N SER A 210 11.11 -15.72 -11.05
CA SER A 210 10.70 -16.15 -9.71
C SER A 210 10.17 -17.59 -9.70
N ASP A 211 10.45 -18.31 -8.61
CA ASP A 211 9.95 -19.67 -8.38
C ASP A 211 8.58 -19.63 -7.68
N GLY A 212 7.56 -19.20 -8.41
CA GLY A 212 6.16 -19.23 -7.96
C GLY A 212 5.67 -17.97 -7.24
N GLU A 213 6.24 -16.80 -7.55
CA GLU A 213 5.65 -15.52 -7.18
C GLU A 213 4.69 -15.01 -8.25
N PHE A 214 3.58 -14.45 -7.79
CA PHE A 214 2.57 -13.81 -8.63
C PHE A 214 2.33 -12.39 -8.12
N ALA A 215 1.91 -11.52 -9.03
CA ALA A 215 1.51 -10.17 -8.70
C ALA A 215 0.20 -9.80 -9.39
N PHE A 216 -0.60 -8.96 -8.73
CA PHE A 216 -1.71 -8.31 -9.42
C PHE A 216 -1.19 -7.45 -10.55
N VAL A 217 -1.82 -7.54 -11.72
CA VAL A 217 -1.38 -6.78 -12.91
C VAL A 217 -1.42 -5.27 -12.64
N HIS A 218 -2.40 -4.83 -11.84
CA HIS A 218 -2.58 -3.43 -11.45
C HIS A 218 -2.89 -3.32 -9.94
N ALA A 219 -2.31 -2.34 -9.25
CA ALA A 219 -2.60 -2.13 -7.82
C ALA A 219 -4.08 -1.78 -7.57
N LEU A 220 -4.70 -1.04 -8.49
CA LEU A 220 -6.14 -0.76 -8.43
C LEU A 220 -7.02 -2.01 -8.53
N THR A 221 -6.58 -3.05 -9.26
CA THR A 221 -7.31 -4.33 -9.31
C THR A 221 -7.40 -4.92 -7.90
N ARG A 222 -6.26 -5.02 -7.21
CA ARG A 222 -6.22 -5.51 -5.82
C ARG A 222 -7.05 -4.65 -4.88
N GLU A 223 -6.91 -3.32 -4.98
CA GLU A 223 -7.70 -2.38 -4.17
C GLU A 223 -9.21 -2.55 -4.43
N ALA A 224 -9.63 -2.79 -5.67
CA ALA A 224 -11.03 -3.04 -6.04
C ALA A 224 -11.55 -4.33 -5.42
N VAL A 225 -10.76 -5.42 -5.48
CA VAL A 225 -11.10 -6.70 -4.84
C VAL A 225 -11.28 -6.52 -3.33
N LEU A 226 -10.33 -5.83 -2.66
CA LEU A 226 -10.42 -5.55 -1.23
C LEU A 226 -11.63 -4.67 -0.88
N GLY A 227 -11.91 -3.64 -1.69
CA GLY A 227 -13.04 -2.74 -1.49
C GLY A 227 -14.41 -3.39 -1.70
N GLY A 228 -14.49 -4.47 -2.49
CA GLY A 228 -15.71 -5.23 -2.71
C GLY A 228 -16.05 -6.24 -1.61
N MET A 229 -15.12 -6.54 -0.70
CA MET A 229 -15.35 -7.52 0.38
C MET A 229 -16.11 -6.91 1.56
N ALA A 230 -16.99 -7.71 2.17
CA ALA A 230 -17.54 -7.38 3.48
C ALA A 230 -16.43 -7.32 4.55
N ALA A 231 -16.55 -6.38 5.49
CA ALA A 231 -15.54 -6.19 6.54
C ALA A 231 -15.29 -7.45 7.39
N SER A 232 -16.32 -8.28 7.64
CA SER A 232 -16.18 -9.56 8.34
C SER A 232 -15.33 -10.56 7.56
N ARG A 233 -15.60 -10.72 6.26
CA ARG A 233 -14.83 -11.57 5.34
C ARG A 233 -13.36 -11.13 5.27
N LEU A 234 -13.13 -9.83 5.13
CA LEU A 234 -11.79 -9.25 5.10
C LEU A 234 -10.99 -9.60 6.37
N ARG A 235 -11.59 -9.44 7.55
CA ARG A 235 -10.94 -9.79 8.83
C ARG A 235 -10.58 -11.28 8.93
N ILE A 236 -11.47 -12.17 8.50
CA ILE A 236 -11.21 -13.62 8.46
C ILE A 236 -10.02 -13.94 7.55
N LEU A 237 -10.00 -13.36 6.34
CA LEU A 237 -8.91 -13.58 5.40
C LEU A 237 -7.59 -13.00 5.91
N HIS A 238 -7.60 -11.84 6.59
CA HIS A 238 -6.40 -11.31 7.22
C HIS A 238 -5.87 -12.24 8.33
N ALA A 239 -6.74 -12.84 9.15
CA ALA A 239 -6.31 -13.82 10.15
C ALA A 239 -5.60 -15.01 9.50
N ARG A 240 -6.20 -15.61 8.46
CA ARG A 240 -5.63 -16.74 7.73
C ARG A 240 -4.30 -16.40 7.05
N ALA A 241 -4.23 -15.24 6.40
CA ALA A 241 -2.99 -14.78 5.81
C ALA A 241 -1.88 -14.61 6.86
N ALA A 242 -2.21 -14.14 8.06
CA ALA A 242 -1.24 -14.06 9.15
C ALA A 242 -0.76 -15.45 9.58
N GLU A 243 -1.68 -16.40 9.75
CA GLU A 243 -1.37 -17.79 10.12
C GLU A 243 -0.49 -18.48 9.06
N ALA A 244 -0.79 -18.28 7.77
CA ALA A 244 -0.02 -18.82 6.65
C ALA A 244 1.41 -18.23 6.56
N LEU A 245 1.59 -16.99 7.00
CA LEU A 245 2.89 -16.32 7.01
C LEU A 245 3.67 -16.56 8.32
N GLN A 246 3.00 -17.00 9.38
CA GLN A 246 3.62 -17.20 10.69
C GLN A 246 4.63 -18.35 10.64
N GLY A 247 5.79 -18.13 11.27
CA GLY A 247 6.85 -19.15 11.37
C GLY A 247 7.86 -19.13 10.21
N ARG A 248 7.65 -18.30 9.19
CA ARG A 248 8.69 -18.01 8.18
C ARG A 248 9.88 -17.33 8.84
N ALA A 249 11.09 -17.74 8.44
CA ALA A 249 12.34 -17.22 9.01
C ALA A 249 12.70 -15.79 8.55
N ASP A 250 12.01 -15.27 7.53
CA ASP A 250 12.27 -13.95 6.96
C ASP A 250 11.73 -12.82 7.85
N PRO A 251 12.60 -11.92 8.38
CA PRO A 251 12.18 -10.76 9.15
C PRO A 251 11.26 -9.80 8.39
N SER A 252 11.31 -9.76 7.04
CA SER A 252 10.46 -8.89 6.22
C SER A 252 8.97 -9.19 6.38
N VAL A 253 8.63 -10.38 6.89
CA VAL A 253 7.27 -10.83 7.17
C VAL A 253 6.66 -10.15 8.40
N ILE A 254 7.48 -9.62 9.33
CA ILE A 254 7.00 -9.05 10.59
C ILE A 254 6.04 -7.86 10.40
N PRO A 255 6.35 -6.83 9.57
CA PRO A 255 5.38 -5.76 9.28
C PRO A 255 4.09 -6.28 8.61
N ARG A 256 4.18 -7.34 7.80
CA ARG A 256 3.01 -7.97 7.17
C ARG A 256 2.12 -8.63 8.24
N LEU A 257 2.71 -9.46 9.12
CA LEU A 257 2.00 -10.07 10.25
C LEU A 257 1.35 -9.02 11.15
N ALA A 258 2.07 -7.95 11.47
CA ALA A 258 1.53 -6.82 12.23
C ALA A 258 0.28 -6.24 11.56
N ASN A 259 0.35 -5.96 10.26
CA ASN A 259 -0.78 -5.45 9.50
C ASN A 259 -1.98 -6.41 9.52
N HIS A 260 -1.74 -7.70 9.26
CA HIS A 260 -2.81 -8.70 9.21
C HIS A 260 -3.50 -8.87 10.57
N TYR A 261 -2.75 -9.05 11.65
CA TYR A 261 -3.33 -9.19 12.98
C TYR A 261 -3.99 -7.91 13.48
N LEU A 262 -3.47 -6.72 13.14
CA LEU A 262 -4.14 -5.46 13.45
C LEU A 262 -5.51 -5.34 12.80
N VAL A 263 -5.71 -5.85 11.58
CA VAL A 263 -7.03 -5.88 10.93
C VAL A 263 -7.94 -6.94 11.58
N ALA A 264 -7.38 -8.12 11.88
CA ALA A 264 -8.09 -9.25 12.45
C ALA A 264 -8.32 -9.18 13.98
N HIS A 265 -7.87 -8.12 14.67
CA HIS A 265 -7.79 -8.09 16.14
C HIS A 265 -9.09 -8.47 16.88
N VAL A 266 -10.24 -8.03 16.37
CA VAL A 266 -11.57 -8.31 16.96
C VAL A 266 -11.95 -9.79 16.97
N LEU A 267 -11.24 -10.62 16.20
CA LEU A 267 -11.44 -12.08 16.16
C LEU A 267 -10.63 -12.81 17.25
N GLY A 268 -10.09 -12.09 18.23
CA GLY A 268 -9.28 -12.66 19.32
C GLY A 268 -7.77 -12.62 19.09
N TYR A 269 -7.30 -11.94 18.04
CA TYR A 269 -5.87 -11.84 17.71
C TYR A 269 -5.19 -10.57 18.26
N HIS A 270 -5.78 -9.91 19.26
CA HIS A 270 -5.26 -8.64 19.79
C HIS A 270 -3.85 -8.77 20.41
N GLU A 271 -3.51 -9.92 21.01
CA GLU A 271 -2.17 -10.15 21.56
C GLU A 271 -1.11 -10.27 20.46
N GLN A 272 -1.42 -11.02 19.39
CA GLN A 272 -0.57 -11.15 18.21
C GLN A 272 -0.42 -9.79 17.52
N ALA A 273 -1.52 -9.03 17.39
CA ALA A 273 -1.51 -7.68 16.82
C ALA A 273 -0.55 -6.76 17.59
N LEU A 274 -0.65 -6.73 18.92
CA LEU A 274 0.23 -5.95 19.77
C LEU A 274 1.70 -6.40 19.66
N ARG A 275 1.94 -7.73 19.70
CA ARG A 275 3.28 -8.32 19.63
C ARG A 275 3.97 -7.94 18.32
N TYR A 276 3.35 -8.22 17.19
CA TYR A 276 3.95 -8.00 15.88
C TYR A 276 4.00 -6.51 15.53
N ALA A 277 3.00 -5.70 15.90
CA ALA A 277 3.09 -4.25 15.71
C ALA A 277 4.23 -3.62 16.51
N GLY A 278 4.44 -4.08 17.75
CA GLY A 278 5.59 -3.65 18.55
C GLY A 278 6.94 -4.11 17.98
N GLN A 279 7.02 -5.30 17.39
CA GLN A 279 8.22 -5.76 16.68
C GLN A 279 8.47 -4.95 15.41
N ALA A 280 7.45 -4.72 14.59
CA ALA A 280 7.54 -3.90 13.38
C ALA A 280 7.97 -2.46 13.70
N ALA A 281 7.44 -1.88 14.78
CA ALA A 281 7.85 -0.56 15.25
C ALA A 281 9.35 -0.53 15.62
N ARG A 282 9.83 -1.50 16.41
CA ARG A 282 11.26 -1.60 16.78
C ARG A 282 12.17 -1.82 15.58
N MET A 283 11.74 -2.61 14.59
CA MET A 283 12.49 -2.78 13.35
C MET A 283 12.61 -1.45 12.59
N ALA A 284 11.53 -0.67 12.51
CA ALA A 284 11.54 0.66 11.91
C ALA A 284 12.43 1.66 12.69
N GLU A 285 12.45 1.58 14.02
CA GLU A 285 13.37 2.38 14.85
C GLU A 285 14.84 2.03 14.56
N GLN A 286 15.16 0.74 14.42
CA GLN A 286 16.51 0.25 14.12
C GLN A 286 16.99 0.68 12.73
N SER A 287 16.07 0.83 11.76
CA SER A 287 16.37 1.35 10.43
C SER A 287 16.26 2.88 10.32
N LEU A 288 16.08 3.59 11.43
CA LEU A 288 15.87 5.05 11.49
C LEU A 288 14.62 5.55 10.75
N ALA A 289 13.69 4.65 10.41
CA ALA A 289 12.40 4.97 9.82
C ALA A 289 11.41 5.39 10.92
N TYR A 290 11.72 6.49 11.62
CA TYR A 290 10.97 6.94 12.79
C TYR A 290 9.50 7.28 12.48
N GLU A 291 9.21 7.76 11.28
CA GLU A 291 7.82 8.02 10.85
C GLU A 291 7.01 6.70 10.83
N ASP A 292 7.59 5.62 10.31
CA ASP A 292 6.93 4.31 10.24
C ASP A 292 6.83 3.67 11.63
N ALA A 293 7.86 3.80 12.46
CA ALA A 293 7.82 3.37 13.85
C ALA A 293 6.65 4.03 14.61
N ALA A 294 6.49 5.35 14.44
CA ALA A 294 5.39 6.10 15.05
C ALA A 294 4.03 5.58 14.58
N LYS A 295 3.85 5.35 13.27
CA LYS A 295 2.62 4.79 12.69
C LYS A 295 2.29 3.41 13.27
N TRP A 296 3.27 2.53 13.45
CA TRP A 296 3.04 1.21 14.05
C TRP A 296 2.59 1.31 15.51
N TYR A 297 3.22 2.17 16.31
CA TYR A 297 2.80 2.39 17.69
C TYR A 297 1.41 3.01 17.81
N GLU A 298 1.06 3.99 16.95
CA GLU A 298 -0.30 4.56 16.93
C GLU A 298 -1.34 3.50 16.56
N ARG A 299 -1.05 2.66 15.55
CA ARG A 299 -1.95 1.57 15.15
C ARG A 299 -2.13 0.56 16.28
N ALA A 300 -1.06 0.17 16.97
CA ALA A 300 -1.15 -0.69 18.15
C ALA A 300 -1.97 -0.03 19.27
N ALA A 301 -1.75 1.27 19.53
CA ALA A 301 -2.49 2.03 20.54
C ALA A 301 -3.98 2.23 20.20
N SER A 302 -4.39 1.99 18.95
CA SER A 302 -5.79 2.08 18.54
C SER A 302 -6.65 0.89 18.96
N LEU A 303 -6.02 -0.26 19.28
CA LEU A 303 -6.71 -1.49 19.71
C LEU A 303 -7.63 -1.21 20.90
N ALA A 304 -8.91 -1.59 20.80
CA ALA A 304 -9.93 -1.31 21.81
C ALA A 304 -9.69 -2.11 23.10
N GLU A 305 -9.05 -3.26 22.98
CA GLU A 305 -8.79 -4.25 24.03
C GLU A 305 -7.71 -3.81 25.02
N LEU A 306 -6.96 -2.76 24.69
CA LEU A 306 -5.87 -2.27 25.54
C LEU A 306 -6.37 -1.49 26.76
N LYS A 307 -5.80 -1.82 27.92
CA LYS A 307 -5.89 -1.01 29.14
C LYS A 307 -5.35 0.39 28.87
N LEU A 308 -5.92 1.39 29.56
CA LEU A 308 -5.54 2.80 29.40
C LEU A 308 -4.03 3.04 29.59
N ALA A 309 -3.41 2.38 30.58
CA ALA A 309 -1.98 2.53 30.84
C ALA A 309 -1.10 1.98 29.70
N ASP A 310 -1.44 0.83 29.12
CA ASP A 310 -0.66 0.24 28.02
C ASP A 310 -0.84 1.04 26.72
N ARG A 311 -2.08 1.50 26.47
CA ARG A 311 -2.38 2.44 25.39
C ARG A 311 -1.56 3.73 25.51
N ALA A 312 -1.43 4.26 26.72
CA ALA A 312 -0.65 5.47 26.97
C ALA A 312 0.84 5.28 26.69
N LYS A 313 1.43 4.15 27.12
CA LYS A 313 2.84 3.81 26.80
C LYS A 313 3.11 3.73 25.31
N LEU A 314 2.22 3.07 24.55
CA LEU A 314 2.35 3.00 23.09
C LEU A 314 2.25 4.40 22.45
N ASN A 315 1.34 5.25 22.92
CA ASN A 315 1.23 6.62 22.42
C ASN A 315 2.47 7.47 22.80
N LEU A 316 3.10 7.24 23.96
CA LEU A 316 4.37 7.89 24.32
C LEU A 316 5.49 7.51 23.34
N TRP A 317 5.61 6.22 23.00
CA TRP A 317 6.58 5.76 22.00
C TRP A 317 6.25 6.31 20.60
N ALA A 318 4.97 6.39 20.22
CA ALA A 318 4.56 7.02 18.98
C ALA A 318 4.98 8.50 18.92
N ALA A 319 4.69 9.28 19.96
CA ALA A 319 5.03 10.69 20.03
C ALA A 319 6.55 10.92 20.00
N ALA A 320 7.33 10.11 20.73
CA ALA A 320 8.78 10.18 20.70
C ALA A 320 9.37 9.87 19.31
N ASN A 321 8.73 8.99 18.54
CA ASN A 321 9.15 8.70 17.16
C ASN A 321 8.73 9.80 16.18
N HIS A 322 7.55 10.40 16.33
CA HIS A 322 7.18 11.61 15.58
C HIS A 322 8.14 12.78 15.83
N MET A 323 8.59 12.95 17.09
CA MET A 323 9.64 13.92 17.42
C MET A 323 10.93 13.68 16.63
N ARG A 324 11.38 12.43 16.52
CA ARG A 324 12.59 12.07 15.77
C ARG A 324 12.40 12.17 14.25
N ALA A 325 11.18 11.97 13.77
CA ALA A 325 10.80 12.15 12.36
C ALA A 325 10.61 13.63 11.98
N GLY A 326 10.58 14.55 12.96
CA GLY A 326 10.35 15.98 12.73
C GLY A 326 8.87 16.39 12.66
N ASP A 327 7.92 15.47 12.88
CA ASP A 327 6.48 15.78 12.96
C ASP A 327 6.10 16.24 14.38
N PHE A 328 6.57 17.44 14.73
CA PHE A 328 6.34 18.04 16.04
C PHE A 328 4.86 18.32 16.32
N ALA A 329 4.09 18.64 15.27
CA ALA A 329 2.67 18.92 15.40
C ALA A 329 1.89 17.68 15.85
N ARG A 330 2.16 16.53 15.22
CA ARG A 330 1.56 15.25 15.62
C ARG A 330 2.03 14.80 16.99
N ALA A 331 3.33 14.89 17.28
CA ALA A 331 3.89 14.56 18.58
C ALA A 331 3.21 15.36 19.72
N ARG A 332 3.10 16.69 19.56
CA ARG A 332 2.45 17.58 20.53
C ARG A 332 1.00 17.18 20.79
N ALA A 333 0.23 16.90 19.73
CA ALA A 333 -1.17 16.50 19.85
C ALA A 333 -1.33 15.18 20.62
N ILE A 334 -0.41 14.22 20.41
CA ILE A 334 -0.40 12.96 21.14
C ILE A 334 -0.04 13.18 22.62
N TYR A 335 1.02 13.94 22.92
CA TYR A 335 1.41 14.24 24.30
C TYR A 335 0.30 14.98 25.07
N GLU A 336 -0.39 15.92 24.43
CA GLU A 336 -1.53 16.62 25.02
C GLU A 336 -2.65 15.65 25.40
N ARG A 337 -2.97 14.69 24.53
CA ARG A 337 -3.98 13.66 24.83
C ARG A 337 -3.57 12.78 26.01
N ILE A 338 -2.31 12.36 26.08
CA ILE A 338 -1.80 11.49 27.16
C ILE A 338 -1.73 12.22 28.51
N SER A 339 -1.49 13.54 28.51
CA SER A 339 -1.40 14.35 29.73
C SER A 339 -2.66 14.35 30.61
N ALA A 340 -3.80 13.95 30.05
CA ALA A 340 -5.06 13.83 30.76
C ALA A 340 -5.17 12.54 31.60
N ILE A 341 -4.21 11.61 31.49
CA ILE A 341 -4.23 10.31 32.19
C ILE A 341 -3.84 10.49 33.66
N GLU A 342 -4.42 9.65 34.54
CA GLU A 342 -4.23 9.71 35.99
C GLU A 342 -2.84 9.29 36.46
N ASP A 343 -2.18 8.37 35.72
CA ASP A 343 -0.84 7.88 36.05
C ASP A 343 0.18 9.03 36.12
N PRO A 344 0.77 9.31 37.31
CA PRO A 344 1.66 10.45 37.49
C PRO A 344 2.93 10.41 36.64
N LEU A 345 3.49 9.22 36.38
CA LEU A 345 4.73 9.08 35.62
C LEU A 345 4.48 9.35 34.14
N ILE A 346 3.41 8.75 33.60
CA ILE A 346 2.97 8.97 32.21
C ILE A 346 2.63 10.45 31.98
N ARG A 347 1.96 11.08 32.95
CA ARG A 347 1.63 12.51 32.89
C ARG A 347 2.88 13.39 32.86
N LEU A 348 3.89 13.07 33.68
CA LEU A 348 5.14 13.81 33.71
C LEU A 348 5.91 13.68 32.39
N GLU A 349 6.07 12.45 31.89
CA GLU A 349 6.73 12.19 30.59
C GLU A 349 6.02 12.90 29.44
N ALA A 350 4.68 12.86 29.42
CA ALA A 350 3.90 13.58 28.41
C ALA A 350 4.05 15.10 28.50
N ALA A 351 4.16 15.66 29.71
CA ALA A 351 4.35 17.10 29.90
C ALA A 351 5.73 17.56 29.37
N VAL A 352 6.79 16.79 29.65
CA VAL A 352 8.14 17.06 29.14
C VAL A 352 8.15 16.96 27.61
N GLY A 353 7.62 15.86 27.05
CA GLY A 353 7.57 15.68 25.60
C GLY A 353 6.74 16.75 24.87
N TYR A 354 5.65 17.23 25.49
CA TYR A 354 4.86 18.34 24.95
C TYR A 354 5.68 19.63 24.87
N GLU A 355 6.49 19.94 25.88
CA GLU A 355 7.36 21.10 25.89
C GLU A 355 8.42 21.01 24.79
N ASP A 356 9.09 19.86 24.68
CA ASP A 356 10.09 19.59 23.64
C ASP A 356 9.52 19.70 22.21
N ALA A 357 8.26 19.28 22.04
CA ALA A 357 7.53 19.39 20.77
C ALA A 357 7.07 20.83 20.46
N SER A 358 6.93 21.68 21.48
CA SER A 358 6.36 23.03 21.34
C SER A 358 7.42 24.11 21.15
N TRP A 359 8.64 23.91 21.65
CA TRP A 359 9.69 24.92 21.64
C TRP A 359 10.94 24.48 20.87
N ARG A 360 11.25 25.19 19.79
CA ARG A 360 12.49 25.05 19.02
C ARG A 360 12.97 26.44 18.56
N PRO A 361 14.24 26.81 18.79
CA PRO A 361 14.79 28.03 18.20
C PRO A 361 14.65 28.04 16.67
N GLY A 362 14.10 29.11 16.09
CA GLY A 362 14.03 29.30 14.63
C GLY A 362 12.73 28.89 13.91
N LEU A 363 11.75 28.30 14.61
CA LEU A 363 10.43 27.99 14.04
C LEU A 363 9.39 29.09 14.34
N ALA A 364 8.82 29.66 13.28
CA ALA A 364 7.80 30.71 13.29
C ALA A 364 6.42 30.16 13.70
N ASP A 365 6.29 29.73 14.95
CA ASP A 365 5.02 29.55 15.69
C ASP A 365 5.24 29.02 17.13
N SER A 366 6.48 29.08 17.63
CA SER A 366 6.86 28.62 18.98
C SER A 366 6.25 29.51 20.06
N ARG A 367 5.08 29.12 20.58
CA ARG A 367 4.49 29.75 21.77
C ARG A 367 5.33 29.36 22.99
N ARG A 368 5.84 30.34 23.76
CA ARG A 368 6.46 30.09 25.08
C ARG A 368 5.51 29.27 25.98
N PRO A 369 5.98 28.28 26.76
CA PRO A 369 5.10 27.39 27.51
C PRO A 369 4.48 28.11 28.73
N THR A 370 3.33 28.78 28.56
CA THR A 370 2.54 29.32 29.69
C THR A 370 1.41 28.39 30.13
N TYR A 371 1.11 27.33 29.37
CA TYR A 371 -0.02 26.44 29.61
C TYR A 371 0.17 25.55 30.85
N TRP A 372 1.30 24.83 30.96
CA TRP A 372 1.54 23.87 32.05
C TRP A 372 1.87 24.50 33.39
N ARG A 373 2.55 25.65 33.43
CA ARG A 373 2.77 26.40 34.68
C ARG A 373 1.46 26.80 35.38
N ARG A 374 0.38 27.01 34.61
CA ARG A 374 -0.96 27.28 35.17
C ARG A 374 -1.65 26.00 35.63
N ARG A 375 -1.51 24.89 34.89
CA ARG A 375 -2.17 23.61 35.21
C ARG A 375 -1.50 22.84 36.36
N TRP A 376 -0.17 22.87 36.49
CA TRP A 376 0.55 22.31 37.64
C TRP A 376 0.19 23.02 38.94
N LYS A 377 0.09 24.35 38.90
CA LYS A 377 -0.40 25.14 40.04
C LYS A 377 -1.86 24.79 40.39
N ALA A 378 -2.72 24.58 39.40
CA ALA A 378 -4.13 24.23 39.63
C ALA A 378 -4.32 22.78 40.13
N ALA A 379 -3.41 21.86 39.83
CA ALA A 379 -3.43 20.45 40.27
C ALA A 379 -2.69 20.21 41.60
N GLY A 380 -2.30 21.27 42.33
CA GLY A 380 -1.60 21.16 43.62
C GLY A 380 -0.15 20.67 43.52
N TRP A 381 0.43 20.63 42.31
CA TRP A 381 1.80 20.18 42.11
C TRP A 381 2.76 21.36 42.26
N THR A 382 3.39 21.48 43.42
CA THR A 382 4.56 22.34 43.63
C THR A 382 5.81 21.49 43.38
N PRO A 383 6.61 21.78 42.34
CA PRO A 383 7.89 21.10 42.19
C PRO A 383 8.73 21.43 43.43
N THR A 384 9.02 20.44 44.27
CA THR A 384 10.09 20.60 45.25
C THR A 384 11.38 20.78 44.48
N THR A 385 12.21 21.69 44.96
CA THR A 385 13.37 22.29 44.27
C THR A 385 14.32 21.27 43.65
N ARG A 386 14.31 20.01 44.12
CA ARG A 386 15.06 18.89 43.55
C ARG A 386 14.54 18.39 42.20
N ALA A 387 13.23 18.38 41.94
CA ALA A 387 12.67 17.90 40.66
C ALA A 387 13.01 18.84 39.49
N THR A 388 13.03 20.15 39.75
CA THR A 388 13.48 21.19 38.81
C THR A 388 14.99 21.14 38.56
N SER A 389 15.82 20.78 39.55
CA SER A 389 17.27 20.66 39.33
C SER A 389 17.64 19.43 38.49
N THR A 390 16.90 18.32 38.60
CA THR A 390 17.12 17.16 37.71
C THR A 390 16.59 17.40 36.30
N LEU A 391 15.52 18.19 36.14
CA LEU A 391 15.00 18.59 34.82
C LEU A 391 15.97 19.53 34.08
N SER A 392 16.64 20.46 34.78
CA SER A 392 17.73 21.26 34.19
C SER A 392 18.97 20.40 33.92
N ALA A 393 19.36 19.50 34.84
CA ALA A 393 20.55 18.67 34.67
C ALA A 393 20.42 17.59 33.57
N VAL A 394 19.21 17.12 33.26
CA VAL A 394 18.95 16.19 32.13
C VAL A 394 18.84 16.95 30.81
N SER A 395 18.30 18.18 30.82
CA SER A 395 18.30 19.11 29.67
C SER A 395 19.71 19.56 29.29
N ASP A 396 20.54 19.91 30.28
CA ASP A 396 21.87 20.51 30.07
C ASP A 396 22.97 19.45 29.94
N GLY A 397 22.77 18.23 30.46
CA GLY A 397 23.72 17.12 30.39
C GLY A 397 23.72 16.32 29.08
N LEU A 398 22.83 16.62 28.14
CA LEU A 398 22.73 15.95 26.83
C LEU A 398 23.50 16.67 25.70
N TRP A 399 24.13 17.81 25.99
CA TRP A 399 24.85 18.62 24.99
C TRP A 399 26.38 18.69 25.16
N ASP A 400 26.96 18.10 26.19
CA ASP A 400 28.42 17.99 26.34
C ASP A 400 28.91 16.54 26.24
N LEU A 401 29.12 16.08 25.01
CA LEU A 401 30.06 15.00 24.71
C LEU A 401 31.18 15.57 23.81
N PRO A 402 32.45 15.63 24.27
CA PRO A 402 33.54 16.02 23.41
C PRO A 402 33.80 14.90 22.40
N ALA A 403 33.85 15.28 21.11
CA ALA A 403 34.33 14.43 20.04
C ALA A 403 35.70 13.82 20.40
N ARG A 404 35.78 12.49 20.58
CA ARG A 404 37.06 11.78 20.57
C ARG A 404 37.00 10.48 19.79
N ARG A 405 38.08 10.32 19.01
CA ARG A 405 38.38 9.34 17.98
C ARG A 405 38.48 7.90 18.52
N HIS A 406 38.34 6.96 17.59
CA HIS A 406 38.63 5.52 17.71
C HIS A 406 39.87 5.15 18.53
N VAL A 407 39.79 4.03 19.28
CA VAL A 407 40.67 2.81 19.30
C VAL A 407 40.34 1.95 20.57
N PRO A 408 40.53 0.60 20.58
CA PRO A 408 39.57 -0.35 21.18
C PRO A 408 39.93 -0.98 22.54
N ALA A 409 38.89 -1.56 23.16
CA ALA A 409 38.79 -2.67 24.13
C ALA A 409 39.96 -3.01 25.08
N LYS A 410 39.71 -2.90 26.40
CA LYS A 410 39.78 -4.01 27.38
C LYS A 410 39.31 -3.58 28.79
N SER A 411 38.56 -4.49 29.42
CA SER A 411 38.33 -4.68 30.87
C SER A 411 37.87 -3.51 31.75
N ALA A 412 36.61 -3.55 32.20
CA ALA A 412 36.28 -3.42 33.62
C ALA A 412 34.80 -3.79 33.87
N THR A 413 34.63 -4.93 34.52
CA THR A 413 33.40 -5.52 35.04
C THR A 413 32.84 -4.73 36.22
N ALA A 414 31.51 -4.76 36.35
CA ALA A 414 30.76 -4.65 37.61
C ALA A 414 30.91 -3.36 38.46
N GLN A 415 30.29 -2.23 38.03
CA GLN A 415 29.99 -1.14 38.97
C GLN A 415 28.80 -0.21 38.64
N SER A 416 27.99 -0.49 37.61
CA SER A 416 26.87 0.39 37.23
C SER A 416 25.50 -0.01 37.80
N ASN A 417 25.34 -1.23 38.34
CA ASN A 417 24.02 -1.78 38.67
C ASN A 417 23.60 -1.64 40.16
N SER A 418 24.45 -1.05 41.02
CA SER A 418 24.17 -0.89 42.46
C SER A 418 23.56 0.46 42.83
N ARG A 419 23.80 1.53 42.05
CA ARG A 419 23.31 2.88 42.38
C ARG A 419 21.82 3.09 42.09
N GLY A 420 21.29 2.51 41.00
CA GLY A 420 19.86 2.63 40.65
C GLY A 420 18.93 1.86 41.60
N ARG A 421 19.35 0.68 42.08
CA ARG A 421 18.54 -0.15 42.98
C ARG A 421 18.57 0.34 44.45
N SER A 422 19.59 1.10 44.85
CA SER A 422 19.68 1.68 46.20
C SER A 422 18.74 2.87 46.41
N MET A 423 18.46 3.68 45.37
CA MET A 423 17.56 4.84 45.50
C MET A 423 16.08 4.45 45.61
N ILE A 424 15.69 3.30 45.04
CA ILE A 424 14.31 2.82 45.09
C ILE A 424 13.95 2.25 46.49
N ARG A 425 14.92 1.69 47.24
CA ARG A 425 14.66 1.21 48.61
C ARG A 425 14.53 2.32 49.65
N GLN A 426 15.14 3.49 49.44
CA GLN A 426 14.99 4.63 50.36
C GLN A 426 13.66 5.38 50.22
N TRP A 427 12.90 5.17 49.13
CA TRP A 427 11.58 5.77 48.95
C TRP A 427 10.46 5.09 49.76
N PHE A 428 10.66 3.84 50.21
CA PHE A 428 9.66 3.07 50.96
C PHE A 428 9.89 3.04 52.49
N SER A 429 10.73 3.93 53.02
CA SER A 429 10.96 4.01 54.47
C SER A 429 11.03 5.46 54.94
N MET A 430 9.86 6.10 55.03
CA MET A 430 9.51 7.08 56.07
C MET A 430 8.02 7.43 55.94
N PRO A 431 7.33 7.71 57.07
CA PRO A 431 5.89 7.48 57.26
C PRO A 431 4.96 8.36 56.42
#